data_AF-A0A8T3QY42-F1
#
_entry.id   AF-A0A8T3QY42-F1
#
_cell.length_a   1.000
_cell.length_b   1.000
_cell.length_c   1.000
_cell.angle_alpha   90.00
_cell.angle_beta   90.00
_cell.angle_gamma   90.00
#
_symmetry.space_group_name_H-M   'P 1'
#
loop_
_entity.id
_entity.type
_entity.pdbx_description
1 polymer ?
#
loop_
_entity_poly.entity_id
_entity_poly.type
_entity_poly.pdbx_seq_one_letter_code
_entity_poly.pdbx_strand_id
1 'polypeptide(L)'
;LDNLGIGARTFDGRSGDLPSVGRAAAELRRAGFAGVSARQGSIDHRFGVDDYIAFLREFDEETLFDDLTNRMRDRLVRELEARLRALKQDEMTMRVPIVFAAGRRSR
;
A
#
# COMPACT_ATOMS: atom_id res chain seq x y z
N LEU A 1 16.33 -1.85 -10.59
CA LEU A 1 16.80 -3.26 -10.52
C LEU A 1 17.34 -3.65 -11.90
N ASP A 2 18.10 -2.73 -12.49
CA ASP A 2 18.25 -2.65 -13.94
C ASP A 2 19.23 -3.72 -14.45
N ASN A 3 20.16 -4.12 -13.59
CA ASN A 3 21.08 -5.25 -13.80
C ASN A 3 20.38 -6.62 -13.80
N LEU A 4 19.12 -6.68 -13.36
CA LEU A 4 18.26 -7.88 -13.42
C LEU A 4 17.20 -7.76 -14.53
N GLY A 5 17.21 -6.69 -15.32
CA GLY A 5 16.17 -6.42 -16.33
C GLY A 5 14.82 -6.00 -15.75
N ILE A 6 14.75 -5.72 -14.44
CA ILE A 6 13.51 -5.31 -13.75
C ILE A 6 13.51 -3.77 -13.66
N GLY A 7 12.71 -3.15 -14.52
CA GLY A 7 12.50 -1.70 -14.50
C GLY A 7 11.71 -1.25 -13.28
N ALA A 8 11.92 -0.01 -12.82
CA ALA A 8 11.12 0.56 -11.75
C ALA A 8 9.65 0.68 -12.19
N ARG A 9 8.72 0.09 -11.43
CA ARG A 9 7.30 0.38 -11.61
C ARG A 9 7.06 1.85 -11.28
N THR A 10 6.36 2.54 -12.18
CA THR A 10 5.79 3.85 -11.85
C THR A 10 4.60 3.60 -10.94
N PHE A 11 4.64 4.15 -9.73
CA PHE A 11 3.49 4.15 -8.84
C PHE A 11 2.40 4.99 -9.50
N ASP A 12 1.40 4.34 -10.12
CA ASP A 12 0.37 5.01 -10.89
C ASP A 12 -0.73 5.64 -10.00
N GLY A 13 -0.64 5.44 -8.68
CA GLY A 13 -1.56 5.99 -7.69
C GLY A 13 -2.99 5.50 -7.84
N ARG A 14 -3.27 4.44 -8.62
CA ARG A 14 -4.64 3.98 -8.87
C ARG A 14 -5.10 2.99 -7.80
N SER A 15 -5.31 3.54 -6.60
CA SER A 15 -6.45 3.15 -5.78
C SER A 15 -7.42 4.33 -5.85
N GLY A 16 -8.35 4.27 -6.82
CA GLY A 16 -9.12 5.39 -7.35
C GLY A 16 -9.54 6.42 -6.30
N ASP A 17 -9.11 7.67 -6.52
CA ASP A 17 -9.36 8.88 -5.70
C ASP A 17 -9.80 8.57 -4.28
N LEU A 18 -8.88 8.65 -3.31
CA LEU A 18 -9.26 8.73 -1.90
C LEU A 18 -10.41 9.74 -1.79
N PRO A 19 -11.65 9.30 -1.49
CA PRO A 19 -12.78 10.21 -1.52
C PRO A 19 -12.47 11.25 -0.46
N SER A 20 -12.32 12.52 -0.88
CA SER A 20 -12.06 13.61 0.04
C SER A 20 -13.06 13.53 1.20
N VAL A 21 -12.67 14.01 2.38
CA VAL A 21 -13.55 14.00 3.56
C VAL A 21 -14.96 14.52 3.21
N GLY A 22 -15.03 15.56 2.37
CA GLY A 22 -16.28 16.11 1.84
C GLY A 22 -17.05 15.12 0.95
N ARG A 23 -16.38 14.45 0.01
CA ARG A 23 -17.00 13.44 -0.86
C ARG A 23 -17.53 12.25 -0.06
N ALA A 24 -16.74 11.70 0.87
CA ALA A 24 -17.17 10.59 1.70
C ALA A 24 -18.42 10.94 2.55
N ALA A 25 -18.46 12.14 3.14
CA ALA A 25 -19.62 12.61 3.86
C ALA A 25 -20.84 12.85 2.94
N ALA A 26 -20.62 13.38 1.73
CA ALA A 26 -21.69 13.61 0.76
C ALA A 26 -22.34 12.30 0.30
N GLU A 27 -21.56 11.26 0.03
CA GLU A 27 -22.07 9.94 -0.37
C GLU A 27 -22.93 9.31 0.74
N LEU A 28 -22.52 9.38 2.01
CA LEU A 28 -23.34 8.88 3.12
C LEU A 28 -24.65 9.66 3.28
N ARG A 29 -24.63 10.99 3.13
CA ARG A 29 -25.87 11.79 3.15
C ARG A 29 -26.79 11.43 2.01
N ARG A 30 -26.25 11.25 0.80
CA ARG A 30 -27.00 10.83 -0.39
C ARG A 30 -27.64 9.46 -0.20
N ALA A 31 -26.97 8.56 0.52
CA ALA A 31 -27.49 7.25 0.89
C ALA A 31 -28.54 7.28 2.03
N GLY A 32 -28.92 8.47 2.53
CA GLY A 32 -29.99 8.64 3.52
C GLY A 32 -29.55 8.50 4.98
N PHE A 33 -28.24 8.51 5.26
CA PHE A 33 -27.75 8.53 6.63
C PHE A 33 -27.88 9.93 7.24
N ALA A 34 -28.26 9.98 8.52
CA ALA A 34 -28.35 11.19 9.33
C ALA A 34 -27.15 11.30 10.27
N GLY A 35 -26.84 12.52 10.72
CA GLY A 35 -25.74 12.77 11.65
C GLY A 35 -24.37 12.36 11.10
N VAL A 36 -24.15 12.57 9.79
CA VAL A 36 -22.92 12.15 9.11
C VAL A 36 -21.71 12.98 9.57
N SER A 37 -20.64 12.28 9.97
CA SER A 37 -19.31 12.85 10.21
C SER A 37 -18.28 12.15 9.33
N ALA A 38 -17.22 12.88 8.97
CA ALA A 38 -16.08 12.31 8.28
C ALA A 38 -14.79 13.00 8.73
N ARG A 39 -13.69 12.27 8.73
CA ARG A 39 -12.35 12.78 9.06
C ARG A 39 -11.28 12.08 8.25
N GLN A 40 -10.18 12.79 8.02
CA GLN A 40 -8.98 12.19 7.48
C GLN A 40 -8.21 11.45 8.59
N GLY A 41 -7.45 10.44 8.19
CA GLY A 41 -6.43 9.79 9.01
C GLY A 41 -5.33 9.23 8.12
N SER A 42 -4.33 8.61 8.75
CA SER A 42 -3.34 7.77 8.08
C SER A 42 -3.28 6.41 8.75
N ILE A 43 -2.95 5.40 7.95
CA ILE A 43 -2.44 4.12 8.45
C ILE A 43 -0.95 4.11 8.13
N ASP A 44 -0.15 3.95 9.18
CA ASP A 44 1.28 3.85 9.09
C ASP A 44 1.66 2.40 9.36
N HIS A 45 2.23 1.73 8.37
CA HIS A 45 2.76 0.38 8.51
C HIS A 45 4.28 0.43 8.43
N ARG A 46 4.94 0.05 9.52
CA ARG A 46 6.41 0.01 9.62
C ARG A 46 6.88 -1.39 9.27
N PHE A 47 7.45 -1.55 8.10
CA PHE A 47 7.96 -2.84 7.68
C PHE A 47 9.29 -3.17 8.36
N GLY A 48 9.45 -4.44 8.74
CA GLY A 48 10.75 -5.09 8.80
C GLY A 48 11.22 -5.49 7.39
N VAL A 49 12.51 -5.77 7.23
CA VAL A 49 13.06 -6.19 5.93
C VAL A 49 12.40 -7.47 5.42
N ASP A 50 12.29 -8.48 6.28
CA ASP A 50 11.74 -9.78 5.91
C ASP A 50 10.23 -9.67 5.60
N ASP A 51 9.49 -8.89 6.41
CA ASP A 51 8.07 -8.62 6.21
C ASP A 51 7.79 -7.87 4.90
N TYR A 52 8.65 -6.92 4.52
CA TYR A 52 8.51 -6.20 3.25
C TYR A 52 8.73 -7.12 2.05
N ILE A 53 9.71 -8.02 2.12
CA ILE A 53 9.97 -8.99 1.05
C ILE A 53 8.81 -9.97 0.93
N ALA A 54 8.24 -10.42 2.05
CA ALA A 54 7.04 -11.26 2.05
C ALA A 54 5.85 -10.51 1.40
N PHE A 55 5.64 -9.24 1.78
CA PHE A 55 4.61 -8.39 1.18
C PHE A 55 4.75 -8.27 -0.35
N LEU A 56 5.97 -8.03 -0.86
CA LEU A 56 6.21 -7.97 -2.29
C LEU A 56 5.88 -9.31 -2.97
N ARG A 57 6.27 -10.43 -2.37
CA ARG A 57 6.02 -11.76 -2.94
C ARG A 57 4.54 -12.12 -3.00
N GLU A 58 3.76 -11.73 -2.01
CA GLU A 58 2.39 -12.19 -1.85
C GLU A 58 1.35 -11.24 -2.44
N PHE A 59 1.66 -9.94 -2.53
CA PHE A 59 0.63 -8.95 -2.84
C PHE A 59 0.95 -8.02 -4.01
N ASP A 60 2.21 -7.59 -4.16
CA ASP A 60 2.56 -6.54 -5.14
C ASP A 60 3.21 -7.11 -6.42
N GLU A 61 4.00 -8.18 -6.26
CA GLU A 61 4.89 -8.73 -7.29
C GLU A 61 4.79 -10.26 -7.42
N GLU A 62 3.67 -10.87 -7.02
CA GLU A 62 3.44 -12.33 -7.08
C GLU A 62 3.86 -12.94 -8.43
N THR A 63 3.35 -12.38 -9.54
CA THR A 63 3.69 -12.84 -10.90
C THR A 63 5.18 -12.73 -11.21
N LEU A 64 5.84 -11.65 -10.78
CA LEU A 64 7.28 -11.49 -10.98
C LEU A 64 8.05 -12.58 -10.25
N PHE A 65 7.71 -12.85 -8.99
CA PHE A 65 8.39 -13.88 -8.23
C PHE A 65 8.16 -15.28 -8.80
N ASP A 66 6.95 -15.56 -9.28
CA ASP A 66 6.57 -16.84 -9.89
C ASP A 66 7.25 -17.12 -11.23
N ASP A 67 7.45 -16.08 -12.06
CA ASP A 67 8.14 -16.22 -13.35
C ASP A 67 9.66 -16.39 -13.22
N LEU A 68 10.24 -16.07 -12.06
CA LEU A 68 11.67 -16.21 -11.81
C LEU A 68 12.06 -17.65 -11.47
N THR A 69 13.15 -18.10 -12.08
CA THR A 69 13.82 -19.34 -11.64
C THR A 69 14.27 -19.22 -10.17
N ASN A 70 14.33 -20.34 -9.45
CA ASN A 70 14.77 -20.36 -8.04
C ASN A 70 16.10 -19.64 -7.81
N ARG A 71 17.08 -19.81 -8.71
CA ARG A 71 18.39 -19.14 -8.60
C ARG A 71 18.30 -17.62 -8.77
N MET A 72 17.45 -17.15 -9.68
CA MET A 72 17.23 -15.72 -9.89
C MET A 72 16.45 -15.11 -8.73
N ARG A 73 15.46 -15.85 -8.21
CA ARG A 73 14.69 -15.49 -7.02
C ARG A 73 15.59 -15.33 -5.79
N ASP A 74 16.45 -16.30 -5.52
CA ASP A 74 17.41 -16.24 -4.40
C ASP A 74 18.37 -15.05 -4.52
N ARG A 75 18.82 -14.75 -5.75
CA ARG A 75 19.70 -13.60 -6.00
C ARG A 75 18.96 -12.29 -5.77
N LEU A 76 17.75 -12.14 -6.33
CA LEU A 76 16.91 -10.96 -6.15
C LEU A 76 16.67 -10.68 -4.67
N VAL A 77 16.35 -11.72 -3.89
CA VAL A 77 16.04 -11.59 -2.46
C VAL A 77 17.25 -11.13 -1.67
N ARG A 78 18.43 -11.74 -1.89
CA ARG A 78 19.67 -11.30 -1.23
C ARG A 78 20.03 -9.85 -1.57
N GLU A 79 19.87 -9.45 -2.84
CA GLU A 79 20.14 -8.08 -3.26
C GLU A 79 19.13 -7.09 -2.64
N LEU A 80 17.85 -7.46 -2.54
CA LEU A 80 16.82 -6.67 -1.87
C LEU A 80 17.09 -6.54 -0.38
N GLU A 81 17.37 -7.64 0.33
CA GLU A 81 17.71 -7.63 1.75
C GLU A 81 18.87 -6.68 2.06
N ALA A 82 19.95 -6.76 1.29
CA ALA A 82 21.12 -5.90 1.50
C ALA A 82 20.78 -4.41 1.34
N ARG A 83 19.94 -4.07 0.34
CA ARG A 83 19.51 -2.68 0.10
C ARG A 83 18.54 -2.19 1.18
N LEU A 84 17.55 -3.00 1.54
CA LEU A 84 16.53 -2.65 2.53
C LEU A 84 17.13 -2.47 3.92
N ARG A 85 18.13 -3.29 4.29
CA ARG A 85 18.87 -3.13 5.57
C ARG A 85 19.66 -1.83 5.66
N ALA A 86 19.96 -1.19 4.54
CA ALA A 86 20.64 0.11 4.51
C ALA A 86 19.69 1.30 4.67
N LEU A 87 18.38 1.08 4.57
CA LEU A 87 17.36 2.13 4.71
C LEU A 87 17.07 2.46 6.17
N LYS A 88 16.67 3.70 6.43
CA LYS A 88 16.17 4.12 7.74
C LYS A 88 14.75 3.60 7.93
N GLN A 89 14.33 3.45 9.20
CA GLN A 89 12.98 2.98 9.53
C GLN A 89 11.86 3.86 8.93
N ASP A 90 12.11 5.17 8.79
CA ASP A 90 11.17 6.10 8.15
C ASP A 90 10.94 5.80 6.67
N GLU A 91 12.00 5.41 5.96
CA GLU A 91 11.95 4.99 4.56
C GLU A 91 11.30 3.60 4.41
N MET A 92 11.34 2.79 5.47
CA MET A 92 10.64 1.50 5.59
C MET A 92 9.19 1.65 6.11
N THR A 93 8.64 2.87 6.17
CA THR A 93 7.27 3.11 6.64
C THR A 93 6.35 3.43 5.47
N MET A 94 5.42 2.51 5.18
CA MET A 94 4.34 2.76 4.24
C MET A 94 3.25 3.59 4.93
N ARG A 95 2.88 4.72 4.33
CA ARG A 95 1.85 5.62 4.84
C ARG A 95 0.72 5.71 3.85
N VAL A 96 -0.43 5.19 4.25
CA VAL A 96 -1.64 5.20 3.42
C VAL A 96 -2.61 6.23 4.00
N PRO A 97 -2.94 7.31 3.27
CA PRO A 97 -3.97 8.22 3.72
C PRO A 97 -5.33 7.52 3.64
N ILE A 98 -6.18 7.75 4.64
CA ILE A 98 -7.51 7.15 4.71
C ILE A 98 -8.56 8.18 5.12
N VAL A 99 -9.82 7.90 4.78
CA VAL A 99 -10.96 8.70 5.24
C VAL A 99 -11.92 7.80 6.00
N PHE A 100 -12.22 8.19 7.23
CA PHE A 100 -13.25 7.57 8.03
C PHE A 100 -14.53 8.39 7.87
N ALA A 101 -15.64 7.74 7.53
CA ALA A 101 -16.95 8.37 7.49
C ALA A 101 -17.97 7.48 8.21
N ALA A 102 -18.84 8.10 8.99
CA ALA A 102 -19.87 7.42 9.76
C ALA A 102 -21.17 8.22 9.75
N GLY A 103 -22.30 7.52 9.80
CA GLY A 103 -23.62 8.12 9.90
C GLY A 103 -24.60 7.12 10.52
N ARG A 104 -25.73 7.61 11.03
CA ARG A 104 -26.78 6.78 11.61
C ARG A 104 -27.93 6.64 10.63
N ARG A 105 -28.41 5.42 10.45
CA ARG A 105 -29.65 5.14 9.71
C ARG A 105 -30.77 4.97 10.74
N SER A 106 -31.79 5.81 10.69
CA SER A 106 -33.06 5.51 11.37
C SER A 106 -33.74 4.37 10.64
N ARG A 107 -34.27 3.40 11.39
CA ARG A 107 -35.11 2.33 10.85
C ARG A 107 -36.40 2.91 10.26
#